data_AF-A0A4R2Q3U0-F1
#
_entry.id   AF-A0A4R2Q3U0-F1
#
_cell.length_a   1.000
_cell.length_b   1.000
_cell.length_c   1.000
_cell.angle_alpha   90.00
_cell.angle_beta   90.00
_cell.angle_gamma   90.00
#
_symmetry.space_group_name_H-M   'P 1'
#
loop_
_entity.id
_entity.type
_entity.pdbx_description
1 polymer ?
#
loop_
_entity_poly.entity_id
_entity_poly.type
_entity_poly.pdbx_seq_one_letter_code
_entity_poly.pdbx_strand_id
1 'polypeptide(L)'
;MRFLLTFGGADLYMAANPTERARVVQLVGVDLARALGAADLPSRVPLAKPGLAACLSHEGQTVAEIARMLRASDTSVRGWLKCNPYRPSPARWRDA
;
A
#
# COMPACT_ATOMS: atom_id res chain seq x y z
N MET A 1 3.13 -2.87 -2.14
CA MET A 1 1.73 -2.47 -2.44
C MET A 1 0.67 -3.27 -1.68
N ARG A 2 0.83 -4.60 -1.52
CA ARG A 2 -0.19 -5.47 -0.89
C ARG A 2 -0.75 -4.96 0.45
N PHE A 3 0.08 -4.35 1.30
CA PHE A 3 -0.37 -3.74 2.56
C PHE A 3 -1.49 -2.69 2.36
N LEU A 4 -1.25 -1.68 1.52
CA LEU A 4 -2.23 -0.61 1.27
C LEU A 4 -3.47 -1.12 0.53
N LEU A 5 -3.32 -2.11 -0.35
CA LEU A 5 -4.47 -2.75 -1.01
C LEU A 5 -5.33 -3.56 -0.03
N THR A 6 -4.73 -4.05 1.06
CA THR A 6 -5.40 -4.92 2.04
C THR A 6 -6.04 -4.12 3.18
N PHE A 7 -5.38 -3.05 3.64
CA PHE A 7 -5.77 -2.29 4.83
C PHE A 7 -6.13 -0.82 4.55
N GLY A 8 -5.81 -0.31 3.36
CA GLY A 8 -6.05 1.10 3.02
C GLY A 8 -7.52 1.50 3.14
N GLY A 9 -7.74 2.67 3.72
CA GLY A 9 -9.07 3.24 3.95
C GLY A 9 -9.75 2.74 5.22
N ALA A 10 -9.17 1.79 5.95
CA ALA A 10 -9.68 1.32 7.24
C ALA A 10 -8.82 1.82 8.41
N ASP A 11 -9.44 1.90 9.60
CA ASP A 11 -8.68 2.05 10.84
C ASP A 11 -8.02 0.72 11.17
N LEU A 12 -6.72 0.75 11.42
CA LEU A 12 -5.93 -0.43 11.72
C LEU A 12 -5.26 -0.26 13.07
N TYR A 13 -5.75 -1.00 14.06
CA TYR A 13 -5.08 -1.07 15.36
C TYR A 13 -3.78 -1.85 15.24
N MET A 14 -2.66 -1.18 15.49
CA MET A 14 -1.32 -1.77 15.50
C MET A 14 -0.86 -1.92 16.94
N ALA A 15 -0.99 -3.13 17.49
CA ALA A 15 -0.56 -3.42 18.85
C ALA A 15 0.98 -3.37 18.95
N ALA A 16 1.52 -2.85 20.06
CA ALA A 16 2.96 -2.88 20.35
C ALA A 16 3.52 -4.31 20.41
N ASN A 17 2.71 -5.28 20.84
CA ASN A 17 3.03 -6.71 20.84
C ASN A 17 1.98 -7.47 20.02
N PRO A 18 2.11 -7.51 18.68
CA PRO A 18 1.10 -8.12 17.82
C PRO A 18 1.23 -9.65 17.85
N THR A 19 0.09 -10.34 17.82
CA THR A 19 0.02 -11.82 17.82
C THR A 19 -0.11 -12.36 16.41
N GLU A 20 0.22 -13.64 16.20
CA GLU A 20 0.12 -14.32 14.89
C GLU A 20 -1.30 -14.33 14.28
N ARG A 21 -2.32 -14.19 15.12
CA ARG A 21 -3.72 -14.09 14.68
C ARG A 21 -4.03 -12.73 14.02
N ALA A 22 -3.22 -11.71 14.28
CA ALA A 22 -3.42 -10.39 13.70
C ALA A 22 -3.18 -10.44 12.19
N ARG A 23 -4.17 -9.99 11.41
CA ARG A 23 -4.12 -10.02 9.95
C ARG A 23 -2.93 -9.22 9.38
N VAL A 24 -2.48 -8.19 10.09
CA VAL A 24 -1.25 -7.46 9.75
C VAL A 24 0.00 -8.33 9.86
N VAL A 25 0.12 -9.14 10.93
CA VAL A 25 1.23 -10.09 11.13
C VAL A 25 1.22 -11.15 10.03
N GLN A 26 0.06 -11.65 9.64
CA GLN A 26 -0.07 -12.62 8.55
C GLN A 26 0.41 -12.06 7.19
N LEU A 27 0.34 -10.74 7.00
CA LEU A 27 0.75 -10.11 5.73
C LEU A 27 2.22 -9.70 5.71
N VAL A 28 2.74 -9.12 6.79
CA VAL A 28 4.08 -8.53 6.83
C VAL A 28 5.06 -9.25 7.75
N GLY A 29 4.61 -10.23 8.53
CA GLY A 29 5.41 -10.88 9.59
C GLY A 29 5.38 -10.10 10.91
N VAL A 30 5.82 -10.76 11.98
CA VAL A 30 5.74 -10.22 13.35
C VAL A 30 6.66 -9.01 13.56
N ASP A 31 7.86 -9.03 12.97
CA ASP A 31 8.85 -7.97 13.18
C ASP A 31 8.42 -6.65 12.54
N LEU A 32 7.96 -6.70 11.28
CA LEU A 32 7.44 -5.52 10.59
C LEU A 32 6.14 -5.03 11.22
N ALA A 33 5.27 -5.92 11.69
CA ALA A 33 4.05 -5.53 12.40
C ALA A 33 4.37 -4.81 13.73
N ARG A 34 5.39 -5.27 14.46
CA ARG A 34 5.88 -4.61 15.67
C ARG A 34 6.47 -3.23 15.36
N ALA A 35 7.30 -3.13 14.32
CA ALA A 35 7.86 -1.84 13.88
C ALA A 35 6.76 -0.84 13.50
N LEU A 36 5.72 -1.29 12.81
CA LEU A 36 4.55 -0.47 12.48
C LEU A 36 3.81 0.01 13.73
N GLY A 37 3.61 -0.85 14.73
CA GLY A 37 2.95 -0.48 15.99
C GLY A 37 3.76 0.45 16.90
N ALA A 38 5.08 0.53 16.69
CA ALA A 38 5.96 1.46 17.42
C ALA A 38 6.11 2.82 16.73
N ALA A 39 5.71 2.94 15.46
CA ALA A 39 5.83 4.17 14.70
C ALA A 39 4.66 5.13 15.01
N ASP A 40 4.95 6.44 15.04
CA ASP A 40 3.92 7.48 15.15
C ASP A 40 3.20 7.65 13.80
N LEU A 41 2.19 6.81 13.58
CA LEU A 41 1.43 6.74 12.34
C LEU A 41 -0.05 7.03 12.61
N PRO A 42 -0.78 7.57 11.62
CA PRO A 42 -2.22 7.74 11.73
C PRO A 42 -2.91 6.38 11.87
N SER A 43 -3.94 6.31 12.72
CA SER A 43 -4.75 5.10 12.93
C SER A 43 -5.41 4.61 11.64
N ARG A 44 -5.81 5.54 10.77
CA ARG A 44 -6.36 5.22 9.45
C ARG A 44 -5.27 5.01 8.42
N VAL A 45 -5.26 3.84 7.80
CA VAL A 45 -4.30 3.54 6.73
C VAL A 45 -4.68 4.32 5.47
N PRO A 46 -3.75 5.04 4.84
CA PRO A 46 -4.04 5.77 3.61
C PRO A 46 -4.33 4.81 2.45
N LEU A 47 -5.24 5.19 1.56
CA LEU A 47 -5.48 4.44 0.32
C LEU A 47 -4.34 4.62 -0.69
N ALA A 48 -3.73 5.80 -0.73
CA ALA A 48 -2.62 6.15 -1.63
C ALA A 48 -2.86 5.78 -3.11
N LYS A 49 -4.10 5.91 -3.61
CA LYS A 49 -4.49 5.48 -4.97
C LYS A 49 -3.57 6.00 -6.08
N PRO A 50 -3.12 7.28 -6.10
CA PRO A 50 -2.21 7.75 -7.13
C PRO A 50 -0.85 7.03 -7.14
N GLY A 51 -0.28 6.79 -5.96
CA GLY A 51 0.98 6.05 -5.83
C GLY A 51 0.82 4.57 -6.18
N LEU A 52 -0.28 3.94 -5.74
CA LEU A 52 -0.60 2.56 -6.11
C LEU A 52 -0.82 2.42 -7.63
N ALA A 53 -1.50 3.37 -8.26
CA ALA A 53 -1.70 3.38 -9.71
C ALA A 53 -0.35 3.42 -10.45
N ALA A 54 0.57 4.29 -10.02
CA ALA A 54 1.91 4.37 -10.59
C ALA A 54 2.64 3.02 -10.48
N CYS A 55 2.66 2.41 -9.29
CA CYS A 55 3.34 1.13 -9.11
C CYS A 55 2.67 -0.01 -9.91
N LEU A 56 1.34 -0.09 -9.96
CA LEU A 56 0.62 -1.11 -10.75
C LEU A 56 0.89 -0.94 -12.25
N SER A 57 0.96 0.30 -12.72
CA SER A 57 1.32 0.60 -14.11
C SER A 57 2.74 0.16 -14.43
N HIS A 58 3.68 0.33 -13.49
CA HIS A 58 5.04 -0.19 -13.63
C HIS A 58 5.11 -1.72 -13.62
N GLU A 59 4.24 -2.38 -12.85
CA GLU A 59 4.04 -3.84 -12.87
C GLU A 59 3.34 -4.34 -14.14
N GLY A 60 3.03 -3.46 -15.11
CA GLY A 60 2.46 -3.81 -16.40
C GLY A 60 0.93 -3.86 -16.46
N GLN A 61 0.24 -3.46 -15.40
CA GLN A 61 -1.23 -3.41 -15.38
C GLN A 61 -1.75 -2.30 -16.31
N THR A 62 -2.82 -2.59 -17.04
CA THR A 62 -3.53 -1.62 -17.87
C THR A 62 -4.33 -0.63 -17.01
N VAL A 63 -4.66 0.53 -17.57
CA VAL A 63 -5.51 1.54 -16.91
C VAL A 63 -6.85 0.93 -16.42
N ALA A 64 -7.46 0.05 -17.23
CA ALA A 64 -8.73 -0.59 -16.89
C ALA A 64 -8.59 -1.61 -15.74
N GLU A 65 -7.48 -2.34 -15.66
CA GLU A 65 -7.19 -3.21 -14.52
C GLU A 65 -6.96 -2.40 -13.24
N ILE A 66 -6.16 -1.34 -13.33
CA ILE A 66 -5.89 -0.43 -12.21
C ILE A 66 -7.19 0.21 -11.71
N ALA A 67 -8.05 0.68 -12.61
CA ALA A 67 -9.36 1.26 -12.27
C ALA A 67 -10.24 0.28 -11.48
N ARG A 68 -10.28 -0.99 -11.91
CA ARG A 68 -11.00 -2.06 -11.20
C ARG A 68 -10.39 -2.35 -9.83
N MET A 69 -9.06 -2.51 -9.75
CA MET A 69 -8.36 -2.80 -8.51
C MET A 69 -8.51 -1.68 -7.47
N LEU A 70 -8.41 -0.42 -7.89
CA LEU A 70 -8.45 0.74 -7.00
C LEU A 70 -9.85 1.32 -6.81
N ARG A 71 -10.88 0.74 -7.45
CA ARG A 71 -12.27 1.24 -7.46
C ARG A 71 -12.29 2.74 -7.78
N ALA A 72 -11.79 3.08 -8.95
CA ALA A 72 -11.71 4.44 -9.47
C ALA A 72 -12.10 4.47 -10.95
N SER A 73 -12.42 5.63 -11.50
CA SER A 73 -12.63 5.74 -12.94
C SER A 73 -11.30 5.66 -13.68
N ASP A 74 -11.35 5.19 -14.92
CA ASP A 74 -10.21 5.18 -15.83
C ASP A 74 -9.69 6.61 -16.10
N THR A 75 -10.57 7.61 -16.09
CA THR A 75 -10.21 9.04 -16.18
C THR A 75 -9.37 9.50 -14.99
N SER A 76 -9.73 9.13 -13.76
CA SER A 76 -8.92 9.43 -12.57
C SER A 76 -7.56 8.76 -12.64
N VAL A 77 -7.52 7.47 -13.04
CA VAL A 77 -6.25 6.73 -13.18
C VAL A 77 -5.35 7.39 -14.21
N ARG A 78 -5.87 7.74 -15.40
CA ARG A 78 -5.09 8.48 -16.41
C ARG A 78 -4.57 9.81 -15.87
N GLY A 79 -5.39 10.54 -15.12
CA GLY A 79 -4.98 11.78 -14.46
C GLY A 79 -3.81 11.58 -13.49
N TRP A 80 -3.90 10.56 -12.63
CA TRP A 80 -2.84 10.24 -11.68
C TRP A 80 -1.53 9.84 -12.36
N LEU A 81 -1.60 8.97 -13.37
CA LEU A 81 -0.40 8.49 -14.09
C LEU A 81 0.32 9.62 -14.84
N LYS A 82 -0.41 10.65 -15.30
CA LYS A 82 0.21 11.84 -15.90
C LYS A 82 1.00 12.67 -14.88
N CYS A 83 0.45 12.86 -13.68
CA CYS A 83 1.04 13.72 -12.65
C CYS A 83 2.07 12.99 -11.76
N ASN A 84 1.99 11.66 -11.68
CA ASN A 84 2.79 10.85 -10.78
C ASN A 84 3.31 9.58 -11.49
N PRO A 85 4.28 9.71 -12.43
CA PRO A 85 4.92 8.54 -13.01
C PRO A 85 5.67 7.77 -11.93
N TYR A 86 5.65 6.44 -12.01
CA TYR A 86 6.38 5.61 -11.05
C TYR A 86 7.87 5.98 -11.05
N ARG A 87 8.38 6.36 -9.87
CA ARG A 87 9.81 6.43 -9.61
C ARG A 87 10.19 5.25 -8.73
N PRO A 88 11.03 4.31 -9.19
CA PRO A 88 11.51 3.25 -8.33
C PRO A 88 12.20 3.88 -7.12
N SER A 89 11.86 3.40 -5.91
CA SER A 89 12.58 3.81 -4.71
C SER A 89 14.06 3.43 -4.88
N PRO A 90 15.02 4.31 -4.55
CA PRO A 90 16.44 4.05 -4.74
C PRO A 90 17.02 2.92 -3.87
N ALA A 91 16.22 2.17 -3.12
CA ALA A 91 16.67 1.03 -2.32
C ALA A 91 15.79 -0.21 -2.53
N ARG A 92 16.44 -1.34 -2.84
CA ARG A 92 15.85 -2.67 -2.66
C ARG A 92 15.80 -2.93 -1.16
N TRP A 93 14.61 -3.14 -0.61
CA TRP A 93 14.37 -3.47 0.80
C TRP A 93 14.85 -4.90 1.17
N ARG A 94 15.68 -5.54 0.34
CA ARG A 94 16.15 -6.91 0.54
C ARG A 94 17.51 -6.98 1.26
N ASP A 95 18.10 -5.84 1.60
CA ASP A 95 19.44 -5.75 2.19
C ASP A 95 19.42 -5.18 3.63
N ALA A 96 18.27 -5.25 4.33
CA ALA A 96 18.10 -4.82 5.71
C ALA A 96 17.51 -5.93 6.58
#